data_AF-A0A523AWE2-F1
#
_entry.id   AF-A0A523AWE2-F1
#
_cell.length_a   1.000
_cell.length_b   1.000
_cell.length_c   1.000
_cell.angle_alpha   90.00
_cell.angle_beta   90.00
_cell.angle_gamma   90.00
#
_symmetry.space_group_name_H-M   'P 1'
#
loop_
_entity.id
_entity.type
_entity.pdbx_description
1 polymer ?
#
loop_
_entity_poly.entity_id
_entity_poly.type
_entity_poly.pdbx_seq_one_letter_code
_entity_poly.pdbx_strand_id
1 'polypeptide(L)' 'MSRNKILSVKRRLGKAGRRTRRAPIWVVVKTRGRIRDSVKRRRWYRSKLKP' A
#
# COMPACT_ATOMS: atom_id res chain seq x y z
N MET A 1 6.72 -20.06 -9.91
CA MET A 1 5.99 -18.97 -10.61
C MET A 1 6.14 -17.60 -9.91
N SER A 2 7.36 -17.10 -9.72
CA SER A 2 7.60 -15.78 -9.09
C SER A 2 7.95 -14.69 -10.11
N ARG A 3 8.68 -15.05 -11.18
CA ARG A 3 9.15 -14.14 -12.24
C ARG A 3 8.08 -13.84 -13.28
N ASN A 4 7.46 -14.88 -13.83
CA ASN A 4 6.40 -14.75 -14.84
C ASN A 4 5.03 -14.81 -14.16
N LYS A 5 4.45 -13.63 -13.90
CA LYS A 5 3.11 -13.47 -13.31
C LYS A 5 2.11 -12.98 -14.34
N ILE A 6 0.88 -13.50 -14.27
CA ILE A 6 -0.26 -13.02 -15.06
C ILE A 6 -0.51 -11.53 -14.75
N LEU A 7 -1.04 -10.79 -15.73
CA LEU A 7 -1.35 -9.37 -15.61
C LEU A 7 -2.23 -9.02 -14.40
N SER A 8 -3.23 -9.85 -14.09
CA SER A 8 -4.13 -9.67 -12.95
C SER A 8 -3.37 -9.63 -11.62
N VAL A 9 -2.44 -10.57 -11.41
CA VAL A 9 -1.59 -10.64 -10.22
C VAL A 9 -0.66 -9.43 -10.17
N LYS A 10 -0.05 -9.03 -11.29
CA LYS A 10 0.80 -7.81 -11.34
C LYS A 10 0.04 -6.56 -10.92
N ARG A 11 -1.21 -6.38 -11.39
CA ARG A 11 -2.06 -5.25 -11.00
C ARG A 11 -2.39 -5.27 -9.50
N ARG A 12 -2.72 -6.44 -8.93
CA ARG A 12 -2.97 -6.60 -7.48
C ARG A 12 -1.73 -6.24 -6.66
N LEU A 13 -0.56 -6.72 -7.07
CA LEU A 13 0.72 -6.42 -6.40
C LEU A 13 1.07 -4.93 -6.48
N GLY A 14 0.89 -4.29 -7.65
CA GLY A 14 1.08 -2.85 -7.81
C GLY A 14 0.14 -2.03 -6.91
N LYS A 15 -1.13 -2.44 -6.81
CA LYS A 15 -2.10 -1.82 -5.89
C LYS A 15 -1.69 -1.99 -4.43
N ALA A 16 -1.24 -3.19 -4.05
CA ALA A 16 -0.77 -3.48 -2.70
C ALA A 16 0.48 -2.65 -2.32
N GLY A 17 1.40 -2.44 -3.27
CA GLY A 17 2.56 -1.56 -3.09
C GLY A 17 2.16 -0.12 -2.82
N ARG A 18 1.24 0.44 -3.62
CA ARG A 18 0.75 1.82 -3.45
C ARG A 18 0.04 2.07 -2.12
N ARG A 19 -0.69 1.08 -1.60
CA ARG A 19 -1.42 1.17 -0.31
C ARG A 19 -0.52 1.27 0.93
N THR A 20 0.76 0.95 0.82
CA THR A 20 1.72 0.95 1.95
C THR A 20 2.31 2.36 2.22
N ARG A 21 1.93 3.36 1.43
CA ARG A 21 2.41 4.74 1.56
C ARG A 21 1.66 5.50 2.67
N ARG A 22 2.33 6.48 3.27
CA ARG A 22 1.70 7.43 4.21
C ARG A 22 0.79 8.42 3.49
N ALA A 23 -0.03 9.14 4.25
CA ALA A 23 -0.81 10.24 3.72
C ALA A 23 0.12 11.34 3.15
N PRO A 24 -0.21 11.94 1.99
CA PRO A 24 0.52 13.09 1.47
C PRO A 24 0.46 14.30 2.41
N ILE A 25 1.50 15.14 2.40
CA ILE A 25 1.63 16.30 3.30
C ILE A 25 0.43 17.24 3.21
N TRP A 26 -0.05 17.53 2.00
CA TRP A 26 -1.20 18.41 1.82
C TRP A 26 -2.49 17.89 2.48
N VAL A 27 -2.67 16.56 2.58
CA VAL A 27 -3.79 15.95 3.31
C VAL A 27 -3.64 16.15 4.81
N VAL A 28 -2.41 16.01 5.32
CA VAL A 28 -2.10 16.25 6.74
C VAL A 28 -2.42 17.70 7.09
N VAL A 29 -1.98 18.66 6.27
CA VAL A 29 -2.26 20.10 6.47
C VAL A 29 -3.77 20.36 6.41
N LYS A 30 -4.46 19.87 5.38
CA LYS A 30 -5.92 20.04 5.22
C LYS A 30 -6.71 19.49 6.40
N THR A 31 -6.25 18.39 7.01
CA THR A 31 -6.92 17.72 8.12
C THR A 31 -6.42 18.17 9.50
N ARG A 32 -5.61 19.24 9.57
CA ARG A 32 -4.97 19.72 10.81
C ARG A 32 -4.25 18.58 11.56
N GLY A 33 -3.62 17.69 10.80
CA GLY A 33 -2.87 16.57 11.33
C GLY A 33 -3.71 15.42 11.85
N ARG A 34 -5.03 15.35 11.60
CA ARG A 34 -5.86 14.20 12.01
C ARG A 34 -5.54 12.94 11.19
N ILE A 35 -5.23 13.08 9.91
CA ILE A 35 -4.89 11.96 9.02
C ILE A 35 -3.40 12.02 8.69
N ARG A 36 -2.60 11.13 9.30
CA ARG A 36 -1.12 11.08 9.14
C ARG A 36 -0.63 9.78 8.51
N ASP A 37 -1.11 8.65 9.01
CA ASP A 37 -0.71 7.32 8.53
C ASP A 37 -1.92 6.54 8.03
N SER A 38 -1.67 5.53 7.20
CA SER A 38 -2.69 4.63 6.69
C SER A 38 -2.81 3.40 7.57
N VAL A 39 -4.02 3.07 8.03
CA VAL A 39 -4.31 1.82 8.76
C VAL A 39 -3.99 0.58 7.90
N LYS A 40 -4.02 0.73 6.57
CA LYS A 40 -3.76 -0.35 5.61
C LYS A 40 -2.27 -0.52 5.28
N ARG A 41 -1.38 0.12 6.04
CA ARG A 41 0.06 0.00 5.88
C ARG A 41 0.51 -1.40 6.26
N ARG A 42 1.32 -2.00 5.40
CA ARG A 42 1.73 -3.41 5.53
C ARG A 42 3.24 -3.52 5.50
N ARG A 43 3.80 -4.38 6.35
CA ARG A 43 5.21 -4.80 6.28
C ARG A 43 5.30 -6.23 5.72
N TRP A 44 6.31 -6.49 4.88
CA TRP A 44 6.47 -7.77 4.17
C TRP A 44 6.68 -8.98 5.09
N TYR A 45 7.21 -8.75 6.30
CA TYR A 45 7.44 -9.79 7.30
C TYR A 45 6.21 -10.04 8.19
N ARG A 46 5.41 -9.01 8.51
CA ARG A 46 4.22 -9.16 9.37
C ARG A 46 2.98 -9.67 8.65
N SER A 47 2.77 -9.30 7.39
CA SER A 47 1.58 -9.74 6.65
C SER A 47 1.94 -10.09 5.22
N LYS A 48 1.77 -11.37 4.87
CA LYS A 48 2.03 -11.91 3.53
C LYS A 48 0.87 -11.56 2.60
N LEU A 49 1.19 -11.28 1.34
CA LEU A 49 0.20 -11.07 0.30
C LEU A 49 -0.26 -12.43 -0.20
N LYS A 50 -1.56 -12.70 -0.10
CA LYS A 50 -2.18 -13.85 -0.76
C LYS A 50 -2.39 -13.49 -2.25
N PRO A 51 -1.87 -14.30 -3.19
CA PRO A 51 -2.04 -14.07 -4.62
C PRO A 51 -3.50 -14.17 -5.08
#